data_AF-A0A7L4QZ75-F1
#
_entry.id   AF-A0A7L4QZ75-F1
#
_cell.length_a   1.000
_cell.length_b   1.000
_cell.length_c   1.000
_cell.angle_alpha   90.00
_cell.angle_beta   90.00
_cell.angle_gamma   90.00
#
_symmetry.space_group_name_H-M   'P 1'
#
loop_
_entity.id
_entity.type
_entity.pdbx_description
1 polymer ?
#
loop_
_entity_poly.entity_id
_entity_poly.type
_entity_poly.pdbx_seq_one_letter_code
_entity_poly.pdbx_strand_id
1 'polypeptide(L)'
;YTFKKLGAQELSVTLTPLTSDKDNINNKFYKAIYVVPKPNIKMLTSDTSAPLGNVLYNLYSVSNTNDFTNIDDKKAIVLDNRNIRTLSESDIESLRKFVTDGNGLVVVGGETSFDQGNYLNSSFEELLPVLSKPTDWKGGRSIVLVLDVSQSTFHHETLSDILGNAIFILEDENLRDAYAGVIAFGSEGIDVSGGLVYLGNQANVLRLEEDISALTPGSTSETSLDQGLLIAQEWLENEVGELDIIIISDGGIEQSYEDALVVADEIGNGDIQFYYVHVKSSAPSQRDQFGNIYAEDLMESIDGIYFPVEKGERANLEFEDLDIPDETEDDEPVMTSFPLIEYNPNHFITRNLEVEGNITGYNDVTPKAGADRIVVTATGKPVITTWRYGLGRVAAITTDNGKGGQTTWSSQMYSGNNSKLISSTMNWAIGNPQVEEGTVVEGEDTWFGSPATLYITRYDEGVPKLNYKGETLELAVTGKNTYETTIEPKNIGMHDVSGYPIAVNYAIEYRDVGLNEDLPVLIKANGGKTYSEKEALALLLTDAKTNSLKSVQQPVSRKLYFLIAALLLFLTEIAVRRIREIRAANRERAE
;
A
#
# COMPACT_ATOMS: atom_id res chain seq x y z
N TYR A 1 -13.50 26.40 13.51
CA TYR A 1 -13.31 27.82 13.88
C TYR A 1 -12.64 28.52 12.69
N THR A 2 -13.11 29.71 12.30
CA THR A 2 -12.50 30.49 11.20
C THR A 2 -11.83 31.73 11.78
N PHE A 3 -10.54 31.92 11.52
CA PHE A 3 -9.80 33.09 11.99
C PHE A 3 -10.27 34.37 11.30
N LYS A 4 -10.49 35.43 12.09
CA LYS A 4 -10.98 36.73 11.59
C LYS A 4 -9.87 37.76 11.37
N LYS A 5 -8.64 37.45 11.79
CA LYS A 5 -7.49 38.34 11.71
C LYS A 5 -6.31 37.61 11.08
N LEU A 6 -5.55 38.35 10.28
CA LEU A 6 -4.28 37.90 9.72
C LEU A 6 -3.17 37.95 10.78
N GLY A 7 -2.06 37.27 10.51
CA GLY A 7 -0.89 37.19 11.36
C GLY A 7 -0.98 36.12 12.44
N ALA A 8 -0.19 36.29 13.50
CA ALA A 8 -0.07 35.35 14.60
C ALA A 8 -1.41 35.08 15.31
N GLN A 9 -1.75 33.80 15.45
CA GLN A 9 -2.87 33.29 16.23
C GLN A 9 -2.37 32.19 17.15
N GLU A 10 -2.89 32.19 18.37
CA GLU A 10 -2.50 31.23 19.40
C GLU A 10 -3.66 30.31 19.71
N LEU A 11 -3.44 29.00 19.58
CA LEU A 11 -4.35 27.99 20.06
C LEU A 11 -3.74 27.26 21.24
N SER A 12 -4.57 26.95 22.24
CA SER A 12 -4.19 26.04 23.31
C SER A 12 -5.35 25.14 23.69
N VAL A 13 -5.05 23.88 23.99
CA VAL A 13 -5.97 22.92 24.58
C VAL A 13 -5.48 22.59 25.98
N THR A 14 -6.41 22.45 26.93
CA THR A 14 -6.08 22.06 28.30
C THR A 14 -6.97 20.91 28.72
N LEU A 15 -6.34 19.77 29.03
CA LEU A 15 -6.98 18.60 29.60
C LEU A 15 -7.18 18.85 31.10
N THR A 16 -8.39 18.58 31.57
CA THR A 16 -8.70 18.63 33.01
C THR A 16 -9.02 17.21 33.47
N PRO A 17 -8.14 16.57 34.23
CA PRO A 17 -8.34 15.19 34.67
C PRO A 17 -9.53 15.10 35.63
N LEU A 18 -10.35 14.05 35.48
CA LEU A 18 -11.49 13.78 36.38
C LEU A 18 -11.05 13.27 37.76
N THR A 19 -9.84 12.73 37.85
CA THR A 19 -9.25 12.16 39.07
C THR A 19 -7.82 12.67 39.26
N SER A 20 -6.98 11.97 40.05
CA SER A 20 -5.58 12.35 40.23
C SER A 20 -4.79 12.18 38.94
N ASP A 21 -4.13 13.25 38.52
CA ASP A 21 -3.12 13.22 37.48
C ASP A 21 -1.73 13.29 38.12
N LYS A 22 -0.90 12.32 37.76
CA LYS A 22 0.45 12.17 38.30
C LYS A 22 1.41 13.21 37.70
N ASP A 23 1.22 13.59 36.44
CA ASP A 23 2.16 14.39 35.66
C ASP A 23 1.40 15.48 34.87
N ASN A 24 1.04 16.56 35.56
CA ASN A 24 0.23 17.64 34.97
C ASN A 24 0.96 18.52 33.93
N ILE A 25 2.22 18.24 33.64
CA ILE A 25 3.04 19.02 32.72
C ILE A 25 2.56 18.89 31.27
N ASN A 26 1.96 17.77 30.90
CA ASN A 26 1.46 17.51 29.54
C ASN A 26 -0.03 17.84 29.34
N ASN A 27 -0.72 18.33 30.38
CA ASN A 27 -2.14 18.67 30.29
C ASN A 27 -2.42 19.86 29.38
N LYS A 28 -1.43 20.70 29.09
CA LYS A 28 -1.61 21.87 28.23
C LYS A 28 -0.79 21.74 26.97
N PHE A 29 -1.47 21.79 25.84
CA PHE A 29 -0.88 21.78 24.50
C PHE A 29 -1.10 23.14 23.83
N TYR A 30 -0.08 23.64 23.16
CA TYR A 30 -0.06 24.89 22.41
C TYR A 30 0.18 24.59 20.93
N LYS A 31 -0.52 25.33 20.07
CA LYS A 31 -0.32 25.31 18.62
C LYS A 31 -0.23 26.74 18.11
N ALA A 32 0.87 27.08 17.45
CA ALA A 32 0.98 28.37 16.78
C ALA A 32 0.36 28.26 15.38
N ILE A 33 -0.37 29.30 14.99
CA ILE A 33 -0.96 29.41 13.66
C ILE A 33 -0.64 30.79 13.11
N TYR A 34 -0.07 30.84 11.92
CA TYR A 34 0.12 32.10 11.20
C TYR A 34 -0.92 32.22 10.08
N VAL A 35 -1.87 33.13 10.25
CA VAL A 35 -2.99 33.29 9.31
C VAL A 35 -2.61 34.26 8.20
N VAL A 36 -2.62 33.77 6.97
CA VAL A 36 -2.20 34.52 5.77
C VAL A 36 -3.42 34.99 4.97
N PRO A 37 -3.28 36.02 4.10
CA PRO A 37 -4.30 36.35 3.12
C PRO A 37 -4.67 35.14 2.27
N LYS A 38 -5.92 35.09 1.80
CA LYS A 38 -6.34 34.06 0.84
C LYS A 38 -5.46 34.14 -0.42
N PRO A 39 -4.87 33.02 -0.89
CA PRO A 39 -4.10 33.01 -2.12
C PRO A 39 -4.92 33.51 -3.31
N ASN A 40 -4.30 34.32 -4.16
CA ASN A 40 -4.90 34.76 -5.41
C ASN A 40 -4.79 33.63 -6.44
N ILE A 41 -5.93 33.17 -6.92
CA ILE A 41 -6.02 32.14 -7.95
C ILE A 41 -6.85 32.64 -9.10
N LYS A 42 -6.59 32.11 -10.30
CA LYS A 42 -7.40 32.40 -11.47
C LYS A 42 -8.14 31.17 -11.93
N MET A 43 -9.46 31.28 -12.07
CA MET A 43 -10.30 30.20 -12.58
C MET A 43 -10.84 30.57 -13.96
N LEU A 44 -10.47 29.77 -14.96
CA LEU A 44 -10.94 29.86 -16.33
C LEU A 44 -12.15 28.95 -16.49
N THR A 45 -13.34 29.49 -16.22
CA THR A 45 -14.60 28.75 -16.21
C THR A 45 -15.72 29.53 -16.90
N SER A 46 -16.55 28.81 -17.66
CA SER A 46 -17.84 29.32 -18.15
C SER A 46 -18.99 29.07 -17.17
N ASP A 47 -18.82 28.20 -16.16
CA ASP A 47 -19.85 27.87 -15.16
C ASP A 47 -19.44 28.22 -13.74
N THR A 48 -19.58 29.50 -13.40
CA THR A 48 -19.30 30.00 -12.05
C THR A 48 -20.19 29.41 -10.94
N SER A 49 -21.27 28.71 -11.29
CA SER A 49 -22.22 28.13 -10.33
C SER A 49 -21.96 26.67 -9.99
N ALA A 50 -20.98 26.03 -10.66
CA ALA A 50 -20.59 24.65 -10.39
C ALA A 50 -20.08 24.45 -8.95
N PRO A 51 -20.28 23.26 -8.36
CA PRO A 51 -19.76 22.92 -7.02
C PRO A 51 -18.26 23.21 -6.83
N LEU A 52 -17.43 22.98 -7.86
CA LEU A 52 -16.01 23.39 -7.87
C LEU A 52 -15.84 24.86 -7.48
N GLY A 53 -16.57 25.77 -8.13
CA GLY A 53 -16.53 27.20 -7.86
C GLY A 53 -16.89 27.50 -6.40
N ASN A 54 -17.92 26.86 -5.86
CA ASN A 54 -18.34 27.06 -4.46
C ASN A 54 -17.23 26.70 -3.46
N VAL A 55 -16.50 25.61 -3.69
CA VAL A 55 -15.35 25.25 -2.85
C VAL A 55 -14.26 26.31 -2.97
N LEU A 56 -13.94 26.74 -4.19
CA LEU A 56 -12.85 27.67 -4.44
C LEU A 56 -13.13 29.09 -3.90
N TYR A 57 -14.33 29.65 -4.10
CA TYR A 57 -14.68 31.00 -3.61
C TYR A 57 -14.65 31.10 -2.08
N ASN A 58 -14.97 30.00 -1.39
CA ASN A 58 -14.95 29.97 0.06
C ASN A 58 -13.53 30.02 0.62
N LEU A 59 -12.55 29.46 -0.07
CA LEU A 59 -11.20 29.25 0.44
C LEU A 59 -10.16 30.20 -0.14
N TYR A 60 -10.32 30.66 -1.38
CA TYR A 60 -9.32 31.44 -2.11
C TYR A 60 -9.86 32.81 -2.56
N SER A 61 -8.93 33.67 -3.02
CA SER A 61 -9.26 34.92 -3.70
C SER A 61 -9.30 34.63 -5.21
N VAL A 62 -10.49 34.38 -5.74
CA VAL A 62 -10.67 33.84 -7.10
C VAL A 62 -11.03 34.95 -8.08
N SER A 63 -10.26 35.09 -9.15
CA SER A 63 -10.65 35.89 -10.32
C SER A 63 -11.20 34.99 -11.42
N ASN A 64 -12.51 35.09 -11.69
CA ASN A 64 -13.18 34.31 -12.74
C ASN A 64 -13.21 35.09 -14.04
N THR A 65 -12.75 34.47 -15.12
CA THR A 65 -12.90 35.01 -16.48
C THR A 65 -12.78 33.89 -17.50
N ASN A 66 -13.37 34.07 -18.67
CA ASN A 66 -13.15 33.17 -19.80
C ASN A 66 -11.85 33.47 -20.56
N ASP A 67 -11.22 34.62 -20.29
CA ASP A 67 -10.05 35.11 -21.03
C ASP A 67 -8.74 34.80 -20.30
N PHE A 68 -7.75 34.33 -21.06
CA PHE A 68 -6.39 34.08 -20.57
C PHE A 68 -5.58 35.40 -20.54
N THR A 69 -5.73 36.17 -19.48
CA THR A 69 -4.99 37.44 -19.23
C THR A 69 -4.60 37.59 -17.76
N ASN A 70 -3.65 38.45 -17.40
CA ASN A 70 -3.36 38.79 -15.99
C ASN A 70 -3.10 37.56 -15.08
N ILE A 71 -2.02 36.82 -15.34
CA ILE A 71 -1.63 35.63 -14.57
C ILE A 71 -0.50 35.88 -13.56
N ASP A 72 0.24 36.97 -13.69
CA ASP A 72 1.50 37.21 -12.95
C ASP A 72 1.35 37.30 -11.43
N ASP A 73 0.18 37.69 -10.93
CA ASP A 73 -0.12 37.83 -9.48
C ASP A 73 -0.83 36.59 -8.89
N LYS A 74 -0.92 35.51 -9.66
CA LYS A 74 -1.65 34.29 -9.29
C LYS A 74 -0.69 33.23 -8.79
N LYS A 75 -1.09 32.53 -7.73
CA LYS A 75 -0.37 31.35 -7.21
C LYS A 75 -0.71 30.09 -7.96
N ALA A 76 -1.89 30.05 -8.57
CA ALA A 76 -2.34 28.92 -9.36
C ALA A 76 -3.43 29.32 -10.36
N ILE A 77 -3.49 28.56 -11.46
CA ILE A 77 -4.53 28.66 -12.49
C ILE A 77 -5.35 27.38 -12.49
N VAL A 78 -6.67 27.52 -12.55
CA VAL A 78 -7.63 26.42 -12.69
C VAL A 78 -8.28 26.51 -14.07
N LEU A 79 -8.13 25.48 -14.89
CA LEU A 79 -8.88 25.31 -16.13
C LEU A 79 -10.05 24.37 -15.83
N ASP A 80 -11.26 24.87 -16.01
CA ASP A 80 -12.50 24.14 -15.69
C ASP A 80 -13.26 23.82 -16.96
N ASN A 81 -13.38 22.52 -17.25
CA ASN A 81 -14.10 21.94 -18.38
C ASN A 81 -13.94 22.74 -19.69
N ARG A 82 -12.72 22.75 -20.26
CA ARG A 82 -12.38 23.65 -21.37
C ARG A 82 -11.70 22.95 -22.52
N ASN A 83 -12.21 23.18 -23.73
CA ASN A 83 -11.56 22.77 -24.97
C ASN A 83 -10.27 23.57 -25.21
N ILE A 84 -9.16 22.89 -25.46
CA ILE A 84 -7.86 23.55 -25.50
C ILE A 84 -7.67 24.48 -26.70
N ARG A 85 -8.43 24.28 -27.80
CA ARG A 85 -8.40 25.16 -28.99
C ARG A 85 -8.87 26.59 -28.72
N THR A 86 -9.45 26.83 -27.55
CA THR A 86 -9.83 28.17 -27.09
C THR A 86 -8.64 28.95 -26.52
N LEU A 87 -7.49 28.31 -26.32
CA LEU A 87 -6.23 28.94 -25.95
C LEU A 87 -5.34 29.02 -27.19
N SER A 88 -4.64 30.14 -27.36
CA SER A 88 -3.62 30.28 -28.40
C SER A 88 -2.30 29.64 -27.97
N GLU A 89 -1.41 29.32 -28.92
CA GLU A 89 -0.06 28.83 -28.57
C GLU A 89 0.72 29.82 -27.69
N SER A 90 0.49 31.13 -27.83
CA SER A 90 1.07 32.13 -26.93
C SER A 90 0.53 32.05 -25.50
N ASP A 91 -0.74 31.68 -25.32
CA ASP A 91 -1.32 31.47 -24.00
C ASP A 91 -0.73 30.21 -23.36
N ILE A 92 -0.59 29.13 -24.13
CA ILE A 92 0.01 27.87 -23.69
C ILE A 92 1.47 28.08 -23.29
N GLU A 93 2.25 28.83 -24.06
CA GLU A 93 3.65 29.14 -23.72
C GLU A 93 3.76 30.01 -22.46
N SER A 94 2.86 30.99 -22.31
CA SER A 94 2.80 31.81 -21.09
C SER A 94 2.45 30.95 -19.86
N LEU A 95 1.53 30.00 -20.02
CA LEU A 95 1.17 29.05 -18.96
C LEU A 95 2.32 28.09 -18.64
N ARG A 96 3.01 27.56 -19.65
CA ARG A 96 4.19 26.72 -19.48
C ARG A 96 5.25 27.43 -18.65
N LYS A 97 5.54 28.69 -18.96
CA LYS A 97 6.46 29.52 -18.18
C LYS A 97 5.95 29.72 -16.74
N PHE A 98 4.69 30.09 -16.59
CA PHE A 98 4.06 30.29 -15.28
C PHE A 98 4.20 29.07 -14.36
N VAL A 99 3.94 27.87 -14.88
CA VAL A 99 4.10 26.62 -14.13
C VAL A 99 5.59 26.32 -13.89
N THR A 100 6.45 26.47 -14.90
CA THR A 100 7.90 26.23 -14.77
C THR A 100 8.53 27.08 -13.66
N ASP A 101 8.05 28.31 -13.48
CA ASP A 101 8.51 29.27 -12.46
C ASP A 101 8.04 28.91 -11.02
N GLY A 102 7.25 27.85 -10.84
CA GLY A 102 6.88 27.31 -9.52
C GLY A 102 5.39 27.38 -9.18
N ASN A 103 4.57 27.96 -10.05
CA ASN A 103 3.14 28.14 -9.76
C ASN A 103 2.32 26.87 -10.07
N GLY A 104 1.11 26.82 -9.49
CA GLY A 104 0.21 25.69 -9.63
C GLY A 104 -0.65 25.73 -10.89
N LEU A 105 -0.92 24.55 -11.46
CA LEU A 105 -1.93 24.35 -12.50
C LEU A 105 -2.87 23.22 -12.09
N VAL A 106 -4.17 23.49 -12.10
CA VAL A 106 -5.20 22.47 -11.89
C VAL A 106 -6.09 22.43 -13.12
N VAL A 107 -6.27 21.26 -13.71
CA VAL A 107 -7.14 21.06 -14.86
C VAL A 107 -8.27 20.12 -14.46
N VAL A 108 -9.51 20.58 -14.61
CA VAL A 108 -10.72 19.84 -14.25
C VAL A 108 -11.46 19.45 -15.51
N GLY A 109 -11.85 18.18 -15.58
CA GLY A 109 -12.49 17.54 -16.71
C GLY A 109 -13.95 17.91 -16.92
N GLY A 110 -14.60 17.15 -17.78
CA GLY A 110 -15.97 17.32 -18.21
C GLY A 110 -16.11 17.08 -19.73
N GLU A 111 -17.29 17.43 -20.24
CA GLU A 111 -17.73 17.17 -21.62
C GLU A 111 -16.86 17.79 -22.73
N THR A 112 -15.94 18.71 -22.39
CA THR A 112 -15.11 19.43 -23.37
C THR A 112 -13.62 19.42 -23.04
N SER A 113 -13.18 18.49 -22.18
CA SER A 113 -11.78 18.40 -21.71
C SER A 113 -11.14 17.07 -22.06
N PHE A 114 -9.81 16.99 -21.94
CA PHE A 114 -9.02 15.77 -22.15
C PHE A 114 -9.33 15.08 -23.50
N ASP A 115 -9.75 13.81 -23.46
CA ASP A 115 -10.14 12.97 -24.61
C ASP A 115 -11.25 13.62 -25.46
N GLN A 116 -12.14 14.39 -24.81
CA GLN A 116 -13.23 15.14 -25.45
C GLN A 116 -12.87 16.61 -25.75
N GLY A 117 -11.66 17.05 -25.36
CA GLY A 117 -11.24 18.44 -25.36
C GLY A 117 -10.18 18.85 -26.38
N ASN A 118 -9.75 17.93 -27.26
CA ASN A 118 -8.64 18.10 -28.22
C ASN A 118 -7.25 18.23 -27.55
N TYR A 119 -7.05 17.58 -26.41
CA TYR A 119 -5.80 17.69 -25.65
C TYR A 119 -4.73 16.78 -26.24
N LEU A 120 -5.11 15.60 -26.76
CA LEU A 120 -4.20 14.61 -27.31
C LEU A 120 -3.28 15.22 -28.39
N ASN A 121 -1.97 15.01 -28.24
CA ASN A 121 -0.92 15.52 -29.12
C ASN A 121 -0.87 17.07 -29.23
N SER A 122 -1.41 17.80 -28.26
CA SER A 122 -1.30 19.26 -28.19
C SER A 122 -0.07 19.70 -27.39
N SER A 123 0.41 20.91 -27.63
CA SER A 123 1.49 21.53 -26.83
C SER A 123 1.11 21.69 -25.35
N PHE A 124 -0.19 21.78 -25.04
CA PHE A 124 -0.69 21.85 -23.67
C PHE A 124 -0.62 20.52 -22.93
N GLU A 125 -0.83 19.40 -23.63
CA GLU A 125 -0.78 18.06 -23.02
C GLU A 125 0.57 17.78 -22.37
N GLU A 126 1.65 18.36 -22.88
CA GLU A 126 2.98 18.29 -22.28
C GLU A 126 3.03 18.77 -20.81
N LEU A 127 2.14 19.69 -20.42
CA LEU A 127 2.03 20.20 -19.04
C LEU A 127 1.31 19.24 -18.09
N LEU A 128 0.51 18.31 -18.64
CA LEU A 128 -0.37 17.46 -17.85
C LEU A 128 0.32 16.18 -17.37
N PRO A 129 -0.05 15.67 -16.19
CA PRO A 129 0.41 14.38 -15.69
C PRO A 129 -0.18 13.17 -16.43
N VAL A 130 -1.06 13.41 -17.41
CA VAL A 130 -1.80 12.37 -18.13
C VAL A 130 -1.75 12.63 -19.64
N LEU A 131 -1.92 11.57 -20.43
CA LEU A 131 -2.24 11.58 -21.85
C LEU A 131 -3.75 11.50 -22.01
N SER A 132 -4.30 12.30 -22.91
CA SER A 132 -5.74 12.44 -23.15
C SER A 132 -6.21 11.43 -24.18
N LYS A 133 -5.81 10.18 -23.97
CA LYS A 133 -6.30 9.00 -24.69
C LYS A 133 -6.83 8.02 -23.65
N PRO A 134 -7.85 7.23 -23.99
CA PRO A 134 -8.26 6.13 -23.13
C PRO A 134 -7.06 5.27 -22.77
N THR A 135 -7.01 4.85 -21.51
CA THR A 135 -6.12 3.74 -21.17
C THR A 135 -6.72 2.50 -21.82
N ASP A 136 -5.93 1.77 -22.61
CA ASP A 136 -6.29 0.54 -23.33
C ASP A 136 -6.55 -0.66 -22.39
N TRP A 137 -6.87 -0.33 -21.14
CA TRP A 137 -6.98 -1.19 -20.00
C TRP A 137 -8.46 -1.46 -19.70
N LYS A 138 -8.84 -2.74 -19.82
CA LYS A 138 -10.15 -3.28 -19.46
C LYS A 138 -10.12 -3.83 -18.02
N GLY A 139 -10.30 -2.94 -17.04
CA GLY A 139 -10.56 -3.37 -15.66
C GLY A 139 -9.36 -3.97 -14.91
N GLY A 140 -9.50 -4.04 -13.58
CA GLY A 140 -8.47 -4.55 -12.68
C GLY A 140 -8.25 -6.05 -12.85
N ARG A 141 -7.01 -6.49 -12.63
CA ARG A 141 -6.71 -7.91 -12.47
C ARG A 141 -7.14 -8.33 -11.06
N SER A 142 -7.89 -9.42 -10.92
CA SER A 142 -8.25 -9.99 -9.63
C SER A 142 -7.62 -11.36 -9.52
N ILE A 143 -6.65 -11.50 -8.61
CA ILE A 143 -5.93 -12.75 -8.38
C ILE A 143 -6.43 -13.42 -7.09
N VAL A 144 -6.62 -14.73 -7.13
CA VAL A 144 -6.88 -15.53 -5.93
C VAL A 144 -5.74 -16.53 -5.74
N LEU A 145 -4.96 -16.34 -4.68
CA LEU A 145 -3.91 -17.26 -4.28
C LEU A 145 -4.54 -18.40 -3.45
N VAL A 146 -4.41 -19.64 -3.93
CA VAL A 146 -4.93 -20.85 -3.26
C VAL A 146 -3.73 -21.67 -2.76
N LEU A 147 -3.48 -21.61 -1.45
CA LEU A 147 -2.25 -22.09 -0.82
C LEU A 147 -2.44 -23.42 -0.10
N ASP A 148 -1.62 -24.42 -0.43
CA ASP A 148 -1.64 -25.71 0.24
C ASP A 148 -0.97 -25.63 1.62
N VAL A 149 -1.77 -25.87 2.65
CA VAL A 149 -1.35 -25.98 4.06
C VAL A 149 -1.69 -27.36 4.62
N SER A 150 -1.77 -28.38 3.78
CA SER A 150 -2.01 -29.76 4.21
C SER A 150 -0.80 -30.36 4.94
N GLN A 151 -1.00 -31.47 5.65
CA GLN A 151 0.09 -32.13 6.41
C GLN A 151 1.22 -32.68 5.51
N SER A 152 0.99 -32.93 4.22
CA SER A 152 2.08 -33.32 3.29
C SER A 152 3.15 -32.24 3.24
N THR A 153 2.75 -30.98 3.23
CA THR A 153 3.66 -29.82 3.15
C THR A 153 4.58 -29.70 4.35
N PHE A 154 4.12 -30.15 5.53
CA PHE A 154 4.93 -30.27 6.75
C PHE A 154 5.91 -31.44 6.64
N HIS A 155 5.40 -32.62 6.29
CA HIS A 155 6.19 -33.85 6.22
C HIS A 155 7.30 -33.80 5.17
N HIS A 156 7.03 -33.10 4.08
CA HIS A 156 7.95 -32.94 2.98
C HIS A 156 8.69 -31.61 3.00
N GLU A 157 8.58 -30.80 4.07
CA GLU A 157 9.29 -29.52 4.23
C GLU A 157 9.15 -28.61 3.00
N THR A 158 7.93 -28.40 2.50
CA THR A 158 7.62 -27.52 1.35
C THR A 158 6.78 -26.30 1.73
N LEU A 159 6.19 -26.26 2.93
CA LEU A 159 5.34 -25.15 3.38
C LEU A 159 6.04 -23.78 3.24
N SER A 160 7.30 -23.66 3.68
CA SER A 160 8.02 -22.38 3.60
C SER A 160 8.26 -21.93 2.16
N ASP A 161 8.36 -22.86 1.21
CA ASP A 161 8.50 -22.54 -0.21
C ASP A 161 7.15 -22.13 -0.82
N ILE A 162 6.05 -22.77 -0.42
CA ILE A 162 4.69 -22.41 -0.84
C ILE A 162 4.37 -20.97 -0.39
N LEU A 163 4.51 -20.67 0.90
CA LEU A 163 4.26 -19.33 1.45
C LEU A 163 5.22 -18.29 0.86
N GLY A 164 6.49 -18.68 0.64
CA GLY A 164 7.49 -17.82 0.03
C GLY A 164 7.21 -17.49 -1.44
N ASN A 165 6.57 -18.40 -2.19
CA ASN A 165 6.10 -18.13 -3.55
C ASN A 165 4.88 -17.22 -3.56
N ALA A 166 3.94 -17.41 -2.62
CA ALA A 166 2.78 -16.54 -2.47
C ALA A 166 3.20 -15.08 -2.23
N ILE A 167 4.09 -14.84 -1.28
CA ILE A 167 4.62 -13.51 -0.98
C ILE A 167 5.36 -12.92 -2.20
N PHE A 168 6.21 -13.72 -2.86
CA PHE A 168 6.93 -13.27 -4.04
C PHE A 168 6.00 -12.82 -5.18
N ILE A 169 4.87 -13.51 -5.38
CA ILE A 169 3.86 -13.13 -6.37
C ILE A 169 3.14 -11.83 -5.95
N LEU A 170 2.80 -11.66 -4.67
CA LEU A 170 2.17 -10.43 -4.18
C LEU A 170 3.07 -9.19 -4.31
N GLU A 171 4.39 -9.37 -4.35
CA GLU A 171 5.38 -8.30 -4.52
C GLU A 171 5.62 -7.91 -6.00
N ASP A 172 4.99 -8.62 -6.95
CA ASP A 172 5.18 -8.35 -8.39
C ASP A 172 4.71 -6.94 -8.77
N GLU A 173 5.56 -6.20 -9.49
CA GLU A 173 5.24 -4.82 -9.89
C GLU A 173 4.02 -4.76 -10.83
N ASN A 174 3.78 -5.81 -11.62
CA ASN A 174 2.67 -5.92 -12.56
C ASN A 174 1.34 -6.22 -11.86
N LEU A 175 1.37 -6.65 -10.59
CA LEU A 175 0.20 -6.89 -9.77
C LEU A 175 -0.14 -5.72 -8.83
N ARG A 176 0.62 -4.61 -8.87
CA ARG A 176 0.36 -3.42 -8.03
C ARG A 176 -1.04 -2.84 -8.19
N ASP A 177 -1.64 -2.98 -9.37
CA ASP A 177 -2.98 -2.50 -9.67
C ASP A 177 -4.06 -3.59 -9.53
N ALA A 178 -3.68 -4.78 -9.07
CA ALA A 178 -4.58 -5.92 -8.91
C ALA A 178 -5.31 -5.91 -7.56
N TYR A 179 -6.44 -6.61 -7.51
CA TYR A 179 -7.00 -7.11 -6.26
C TYR A 179 -6.45 -8.51 -6.00
N ALA A 180 -6.14 -8.84 -4.75
CA ALA A 180 -5.69 -10.15 -4.36
C ALA A 180 -6.49 -10.70 -3.20
N GLY A 181 -6.86 -11.96 -3.30
CA GLY A 181 -7.41 -12.75 -2.22
C GLY A 181 -6.47 -13.90 -1.88
N VAL A 182 -6.48 -14.34 -0.62
CA VAL A 182 -5.69 -15.48 -0.16
C VAL A 182 -6.63 -16.49 0.49
N ILE A 183 -6.57 -17.71 -0.01
CA ILE A 183 -7.29 -18.87 0.50
C ILE A 183 -6.24 -19.92 0.85
N ALA A 184 -6.38 -20.54 2.01
CA ALA A 184 -5.56 -21.70 2.38
C ALA A 184 -6.42 -22.96 2.32
N PHE A 185 -5.86 -24.08 1.86
CA PHE A 185 -6.57 -25.36 1.83
C PHE A 185 -5.78 -26.48 2.50
N GLY A 186 -6.51 -27.35 3.21
CA GLY A 186 -6.03 -28.54 3.89
C GLY A 186 -7.17 -29.56 3.93
N SER A 187 -7.72 -29.87 5.11
CA SER A 187 -9.00 -30.60 5.20
C SER A 187 -10.23 -29.75 4.88
N GLU A 188 -10.08 -28.43 4.89
CA GLU A 188 -11.12 -27.47 4.52
C GLU A 188 -10.47 -26.26 3.83
N GLY A 189 -11.27 -25.50 3.08
CA GLY A 189 -10.89 -24.20 2.56
C GLY A 189 -11.07 -23.13 3.64
N ILE A 190 -10.05 -22.29 3.84
CA ILE A 190 -10.03 -21.21 4.82
C ILE A 190 -9.84 -19.90 4.08
N ASP A 191 -10.78 -18.98 4.26
CA ASP A 191 -10.61 -17.57 3.89
C ASP A 191 -9.56 -16.93 4.81
N VAL A 192 -8.41 -16.57 4.25
CA VAL A 192 -7.29 -15.96 4.97
C VAL A 192 -7.37 -14.44 4.90
N SER A 193 -7.70 -13.89 3.73
CA SER A 193 -7.64 -12.44 3.48
C SER A 193 -8.91 -11.68 3.87
N GLY A 194 -10.04 -12.36 4.06
CA GLY A 194 -11.37 -11.79 4.24
C GLY A 194 -12.01 -11.31 2.93
N GLY A 195 -11.71 -11.98 1.82
CA GLY A 195 -12.06 -11.54 0.45
C GLY A 195 -10.90 -10.88 -0.31
N LEU A 196 -11.23 -10.34 -1.49
CA LEU A 196 -10.29 -9.61 -2.36
C LEU A 196 -9.92 -8.25 -1.77
N VAL A 197 -8.62 -7.94 -1.71
CA VAL A 197 -8.12 -6.62 -1.29
C VAL A 197 -7.20 -6.01 -2.33
N TYR A 198 -7.29 -4.70 -2.49
CA TYR A 198 -6.50 -3.97 -3.47
C TYR A 198 -5.01 -3.93 -3.09
N LEU A 199 -4.13 -4.43 -3.97
CA LEU A 199 -2.68 -4.51 -3.76
C LEU A 199 -1.97 -3.16 -3.87
N GLY A 200 -2.58 -2.16 -4.52
CA GLY A 200 -2.01 -0.81 -4.59
C GLY A 200 -1.90 -0.11 -3.22
N ASN A 201 -2.58 -0.65 -2.21
CA ASN A 201 -2.43 -0.21 -0.83
C ASN A 201 -1.38 -1.07 -0.11
N GLN A 202 -0.21 -0.48 0.19
CA GLN A 202 0.88 -1.16 0.90
C GLN A 202 0.47 -1.75 2.25
N ALA A 203 -0.50 -1.16 2.97
CA ALA A 203 -0.99 -1.71 4.22
C ALA A 203 -1.74 -3.04 4.01
N ASN A 204 -2.45 -3.19 2.88
CA ASN A 204 -3.07 -4.45 2.50
C ASN A 204 -2.01 -5.50 2.18
N VAL A 205 -0.96 -5.14 1.43
CA VAL A 205 0.15 -6.04 1.10
C VAL A 205 0.83 -6.55 2.36
N LEU A 206 1.22 -5.65 3.28
CA LEU A 206 1.86 -6.01 4.54
C LEU A 206 0.97 -6.92 5.42
N ARG A 207 -0.35 -6.65 5.43
CA ARG A 207 -1.32 -7.49 6.14
C ARG A 207 -1.39 -8.89 5.52
N LEU A 208 -1.50 -8.98 4.20
CA LEU A 208 -1.51 -10.28 3.51
C LEU A 208 -0.21 -11.06 3.74
N GLU A 209 0.94 -10.39 3.72
CA GLU A 209 2.23 -11.01 4.03
C GLU A 209 2.27 -11.57 5.46
N GLU A 210 1.75 -10.83 6.44
CA GLU A 210 1.64 -11.27 7.83
C GLU A 210 0.69 -12.47 7.96
N ASP A 211 -0.50 -12.38 7.35
CA ASP A 211 -1.52 -13.43 7.37
C ASP A 211 -1.00 -14.71 6.71
N ILE A 212 -0.35 -14.62 5.55
CA ILE A 212 0.31 -15.74 4.85
C ILE A 212 1.42 -16.34 5.71
N SER A 213 2.29 -15.52 6.29
CA SER A 213 3.42 -15.99 7.09
C SER A 213 3.00 -16.70 8.38
N ALA A 214 1.79 -16.43 8.87
CA ALA A 214 1.22 -17.05 10.06
C ALA A 214 0.57 -18.42 9.77
N LEU A 215 0.40 -18.81 8.50
CA LEU A 215 -0.26 -20.06 8.13
C LEU A 215 0.54 -21.27 8.62
N THR A 216 -0.17 -22.21 9.25
CA THR A 216 0.38 -23.47 9.74
C THR A 216 -0.47 -24.64 9.27
N PRO A 217 0.12 -25.84 9.08
CA PRO A 217 -0.64 -26.97 8.58
C PRO A 217 -1.75 -27.43 9.52
N GLY A 218 -2.91 -27.74 8.94
CA GLY A 218 -4.08 -28.24 9.70
C GLY A 218 -3.80 -29.58 10.39
N SER A 219 -4.57 -29.96 11.41
CA SER A 219 -4.29 -31.18 12.21
C SER A 219 -4.57 -32.52 11.52
N THR A 220 -5.12 -32.49 10.32
CA THR A 220 -5.64 -33.61 9.53
C THR A 220 -4.77 -33.85 8.30
N SER A 221 -4.73 -35.09 7.80
CA SER A 221 -3.93 -35.47 6.63
C SER A 221 -4.66 -35.32 5.30
N GLU A 222 -5.82 -34.67 5.29
CA GLU A 222 -6.63 -34.47 4.10
C GLU A 222 -6.14 -33.23 3.34
N THR A 223 -6.23 -33.30 2.02
CA THR A 223 -5.89 -32.23 1.09
C THR A 223 -7.10 -32.07 0.18
N SER A 224 -7.83 -30.97 0.31
CA SER A 224 -9.11 -30.70 -0.35
C SER A 224 -9.01 -29.42 -1.17
N LEU A 225 -8.37 -29.52 -2.33
CA LEU A 225 -8.20 -28.39 -3.26
C LEU A 225 -9.55 -27.85 -3.75
N ASP A 226 -10.53 -28.72 -3.98
CA ASP A 226 -11.90 -28.40 -4.39
C ASP A 226 -12.56 -27.35 -3.47
N GLN A 227 -12.37 -27.46 -2.15
CA GLN A 227 -12.93 -26.51 -1.18
C GLN A 227 -12.31 -25.12 -1.31
N GLY A 228 -11.01 -25.04 -1.61
CA GLY A 228 -10.34 -23.77 -1.88
C GLY A 228 -10.84 -23.13 -3.18
N LEU A 229 -11.04 -23.95 -4.22
CA LEU A 229 -11.55 -23.49 -5.52
C LEU A 229 -13.00 -22.99 -5.45
N LEU A 230 -13.86 -23.60 -4.63
CA LEU A 230 -15.24 -23.13 -4.43
C LEU A 230 -15.31 -21.73 -3.83
N ILE A 231 -14.42 -21.41 -2.88
CA ILE A 231 -14.34 -20.05 -2.29
C ILE A 231 -13.81 -19.07 -3.34
N ALA A 232 -12.81 -19.46 -4.13
CA ALA A 232 -12.28 -18.63 -5.21
C ALA A 232 -13.36 -18.29 -6.25
N GLN A 233 -14.19 -19.28 -6.62
CA GLN A 233 -15.33 -19.10 -7.52
C GLN A 233 -16.34 -18.08 -6.97
N GLU A 234 -16.70 -18.16 -5.68
CA GLU A 234 -17.63 -17.21 -5.04
C GLU A 234 -17.09 -15.78 -5.09
N TRP A 235 -15.79 -15.58 -4.90
CA TRP A 235 -15.19 -14.25 -4.92
C TRP A 235 -15.11 -13.63 -6.30
N LEU A 236 -14.88 -14.46 -7.32
CA LEU A 236 -14.68 -14.01 -8.69
C LEU A 236 -16.00 -13.89 -9.49
N GLU A 237 -17.13 -14.44 -8.99
CA GLU A 237 -18.42 -14.47 -9.72
C GLU A 237 -18.93 -13.08 -10.18
N ASN A 238 -18.60 -12.01 -9.45
CA ASN A 238 -19.05 -10.64 -9.74
C ASN A 238 -17.91 -9.70 -10.14
N GLU A 239 -16.70 -10.21 -10.29
CA GLU A 239 -15.53 -9.42 -10.70
C GLU A 239 -15.49 -9.26 -12.22
N VAL A 240 -14.85 -8.18 -12.67
CA VAL A 240 -14.72 -7.84 -14.10
C VAL A 240 -13.27 -7.49 -14.41
N GLY A 241 -12.79 -7.85 -15.60
CA GLY A 241 -11.40 -7.71 -16.01
C GLY A 241 -10.69 -9.06 -16.12
N GLU A 242 -9.38 -9.07 -15.90
CA GLU A 242 -8.59 -10.30 -15.90
C GLU A 242 -8.70 -11.00 -14.55
N LEU A 243 -9.15 -12.26 -14.56
CA LEU A 243 -9.38 -13.02 -13.35
C LEU A 243 -8.41 -14.22 -13.33
N ASP A 244 -7.58 -14.31 -12.30
CA ASP A 244 -6.59 -15.38 -12.18
C ASP A 244 -6.78 -16.19 -10.90
N ILE A 245 -6.68 -17.51 -11.00
CA ILE A 245 -6.54 -18.41 -9.84
C ILE A 245 -5.14 -19.00 -9.87
N ILE A 246 -4.37 -18.76 -8.81
CA ILE A 246 -2.99 -19.23 -8.68
C ILE A 246 -2.91 -20.22 -7.52
N ILE A 247 -2.80 -21.50 -7.87
CA ILE A 247 -2.67 -22.60 -6.92
C ILE A 247 -1.19 -22.81 -6.60
N ILE A 248 -0.82 -22.83 -5.33
CA ILE A 248 0.56 -23.08 -4.88
C ILE A 248 0.55 -24.28 -3.94
N SER A 249 1.14 -25.40 -4.37
CA SER A 249 1.05 -26.67 -3.65
C SER A 249 2.28 -27.54 -3.85
N ASP A 250 2.47 -28.51 -2.95
CA ASP A 250 3.43 -29.59 -3.12
C ASP A 250 2.94 -30.71 -4.07
N GLY A 251 1.78 -30.51 -4.71
CA GLY A 251 1.22 -31.37 -5.75
C GLY A 251 0.52 -32.63 -5.22
N GLY A 252 0.46 -32.83 -3.90
CA GLY A 252 -0.08 -34.03 -3.25
C GLY A 252 -1.60 -34.17 -3.27
N ILE A 253 -2.25 -33.94 -4.42
CA ILE A 253 -3.71 -33.82 -4.56
C ILE A 253 -4.44 -35.10 -5.00
N GLU A 254 -3.79 -36.27 -4.96
CA GLU A 254 -4.38 -37.57 -5.38
C GLU A 254 -5.80 -37.82 -4.87
N GLN A 255 -6.07 -37.49 -3.60
CA GLN A 255 -7.37 -37.75 -2.96
C GLN A 255 -8.47 -36.78 -3.38
N SER A 256 -8.12 -35.55 -3.73
CA SER A 256 -9.06 -34.50 -4.15
C SER A 256 -9.04 -34.24 -5.65
N TYR A 257 -8.27 -35.00 -6.44
CA TYR A 257 -8.04 -34.70 -7.85
C TYR A 257 -9.35 -34.67 -8.65
N GLU A 258 -10.19 -35.69 -8.51
CA GLU A 258 -11.45 -35.78 -9.26
C GLU A 258 -12.43 -34.65 -8.89
N ASP A 259 -12.58 -34.35 -7.59
CA ASP A 259 -13.46 -33.28 -7.12
C ASP A 259 -12.92 -31.90 -7.52
N ALA A 260 -11.61 -31.68 -7.42
CA ALA A 260 -10.96 -30.43 -7.83
C ALA A 260 -11.05 -30.22 -9.35
N LEU A 261 -10.93 -31.28 -10.15
CA LEU A 261 -11.10 -31.20 -11.60
C LEU A 261 -12.51 -30.79 -11.98
N VAL A 262 -13.55 -31.31 -11.30
CA VAL A 262 -14.94 -30.90 -11.54
C VAL A 262 -15.15 -29.42 -11.26
N VAL A 263 -14.67 -28.93 -10.12
CA VAL A 263 -14.79 -27.50 -9.76
C VAL A 263 -13.95 -26.63 -10.70
N ALA A 264 -12.72 -27.04 -11.01
CA ALA A 264 -11.85 -26.30 -11.91
C ALA A 264 -12.38 -26.24 -13.34
N ASP A 265 -12.99 -27.31 -13.86
CA ASP A 265 -13.65 -27.33 -15.17
C ASP A 265 -14.90 -26.42 -15.17
N GLU A 266 -15.68 -26.40 -14.09
CA GLU A 266 -16.82 -25.48 -13.95
C GLU A 266 -16.38 -24.00 -13.96
N ILE A 267 -15.26 -23.68 -13.30
CA ILE A 267 -14.66 -22.34 -13.30
C ILE A 267 -14.01 -22.01 -14.66
N GLY A 268 -13.20 -22.93 -15.19
CA GLY A 268 -12.40 -22.78 -16.41
C GLY A 268 -13.21 -22.75 -17.71
N ASN A 269 -14.49 -23.12 -17.65
CA ASN A 269 -15.46 -22.82 -18.72
C ASN A 269 -15.87 -21.32 -18.76
N GLY A 270 -15.29 -20.45 -17.91
CA GLY A 270 -15.42 -19.00 -17.91
C GLY A 270 -14.12 -18.26 -18.28
N ASP A 271 -14.11 -16.93 -18.19
CA ASP A 271 -12.97 -16.04 -18.53
C ASP A 271 -11.85 -15.99 -17.44
N ILE A 272 -11.63 -17.09 -16.69
CA ILE A 272 -10.68 -17.15 -15.56
C ILE A 272 -9.45 -18.00 -15.92
N GLN A 273 -8.25 -17.44 -15.77
CA GLN A 273 -6.99 -18.13 -16.06
C GLN A 273 -6.47 -18.89 -14.83
N PHE A 274 -6.07 -20.15 -15.03
CA PHE A 274 -5.48 -20.98 -13.97
C PHE A 274 -3.96 -21.06 -14.08
N TYR A 275 -3.31 -20.96 -12.91
CA TYR A 275 -1.89 -21.19 -12.72
C TYR A 275 -1.68 -22.21 -11.61
N TYR A 276 -0.75 -23.15 -11.80
CA TYR A 276 -0.35 -24.09 -10.75
C TYR A 276 1.16 -24.05 -10.52
N VAL A 277 1.58 -23.45 -9.41
CA VAL A 277 2.95 -23.46 -8.93
C VAL A 277 3.18 -24.72 -8.09
N HIS A 278 3.81 -25.72 -8.72
CA HIS A 278 4.09 -27.01 -8.08
C HIS A 278 5.48 -27.00 -7.46
N VAL A 279 5.55 -26.91 -6.12
CA VAL A 279 6.77 -27.07 -5.35
C VAL A 279 7.12 -28.55 -5.26
N LYS A 280 8.09 -28.99 -6.07
CA LYS A 280 8.42 -30.42 -6.15
C LYS A 280 8.85 -30.97 -4.80
N SER A 281 8.28 -32.12 -4.47
CA SER A 281 8.53 -32.81 -3.21
C SER A 281 8.71 -34.31 -3.45
N SER A 282 9.07 -35.06 -2.42
CA SER A 282 9.18 -36.52 -2.49
C SER A 282 7.84 -37.22 -2.17
N ALA A 283 6.73 -36.48 -2.14
CA ALA A 283 5.41 -37.04 -1.83
C ALA A 283 4.95 -37.99 -2.95
N PRO A 284 4.57 -39.24 -2.63
CA PRO A 284 4.09 -40.18 -3.63
C PRO A 284 2.72 -39.76 -4.21
N SER A 285 1.91 -39.01 -3.45
CA SER A 285 0.58 -38.53 -3.84
C SER A 285 0.59 -37.42 -4.91
N GLN A 286 1.77 -37.06 -5.44
CA GLN A 286 1.91 -36.17 -6.58
C GLN A 286 1.66 -36.86 -7.92
N ARG A 287 1.73 -38.20 -7.95
CA ARG A 287 1.73 -38.96 -9.19
C ARG A 287 0.69 -40.06 -9.20
N ASP A 288 0.09 -40.26 -10.37
CA ASP A 288 -0.78 -41.40 -10.61
C ASP A 288 0.02 -42.71 -10.70
N GLN A 289 -0.70 -43.82 -10.89
CA GLN A 289 -0.12 -45.16 -11.04
C GLN A 289 0.77 -45.33 -12.30
N PHE A 290 0.70 -44.41 -13.25
CA PHE A 290 1.49 -44.40 -14.50
C PHE A 290 2.69 -43.46 -14.43
N GLY A 291 2.78 -42.65 -13.38
CA GLY A 291 3.85 -41.69 -13.13
C GLY A 291 3.56 -40.28 -13.65
N ASN A 292 2.35 -40.00 -14.14
CA ASN A 292 1.91 -38.66 -14.53
C ASN A 292 1.71 -37.80 -13.28
N ILE A 293 1.86 -36.48 -13.38
CA ILE A 293 1.78 -35.57 -12.23
C ILE A 293 0.36 -35.01 -12.18
N TYR A 294 -0.34 -35.19 -11.06
CA TYR A 294 -1.73 -34.73 -10.92
C TYR A 294 -1.90 -33.23 -11.18
N ALA A 295 -0.96 -32.41 -10.72
CA ALA A 295 -0.98 -30.97 -10.97
C ALA A 295 -0.82 -30.60 -12.46
N GLU A 296 -0.02 -31.37 -13.22
CA GLU A 296 0.17 -31.17 -14.66
C GLU A 296 -1.09 -31.62 -15.42
N ASP A 297 -1.61 -32.80 -15.10
CA ASP A 297 -2.84 -33.35 -15.69
C ASP A 297 -4.06 -32.44 -15.42
N LEU A 298 -4.15 -31.84 -14.23
CA LEU A 298 -5.20 -30.89 -13.86
C LEU A 298 -5.15 -29.65 -14.75
N MET A 299 -3.97 -29.04 -14.91
CA MET A 299 -3.78 -27.85 -15.75
C MET A 299 -4.04 -28.15 -17.22
N GLU A 300 -3.55 -29.29 -17.74
CA GLU A 300 -3.82 -29.70 -19.13
C GLU A 300 -5.33 -29.89 -19.39
N SER A 301 -6.09 -30.33 -18.40
CA SER A 301 -7.52 -30.59 -18.54
C SER A 301 -8.36 -29.32 -18.62
N ILE A 302 -7.89 -28.21 -18.02
CA ILE A 302 -8.60 -26.92 -17.95
C ILE A 302 -7.94 -25.80 -18.76
N ASP A 303 -6.98 -26.14 -19.63
CA ASP A 303 -6.16 -25.18 -20.40
C ASP A 303 -5.41 -24.16 -19.51
N GLY A 304 -5.04 -24.59 -18.29
CA GLY A 304 -4.27 -23.81 -17.33
C GLY A 304 -2.76 -23.93 -17.54
N ILE A 305 -1.99 -23.12 -16.80
CA ILE A 305 -0.53 -23.06 -16.92
C ILE A 305 0.13 -23.75 -15.72
N TYR A 306 0.94 -24.75 -16.01
CA TYR A 306 1.68 -25.52 -15.01
C TYR A 306 3.12 -25.03 -14.85
N PHE A 307 3.51 -24.67 -13.62
CA PHE A 307 4.83 -24.14 -13.27
C PHE A 307 5.52 -25.00 -12.19
N PRO A 308 6.39 -25.94 -12.58
CA PRO A 308 7.15 -26.74 -11.63
C PRO A 308 8.37 -25.96 -11.09
N VAL A 309 8.50 -25.86 -9.77
CA VAL A 309 9.64 -25.21 -9.08
C VAL A 309 10.34 -26.18 -8.12
N GLU A 310 11.67 -26.05 -7.98
CA GLU A 310 12.42 -26.75 -6.94
C GLU A 310 12.32 -26.00 -5.60
N LYS A 311 12.63 -26.69 -4.50
CA LYS A 311 12.69 -26.05 -3.17
C LYS A 311 13.71 -24.91 -3.16
N GLY A 312 13.32 -23.78 -2.58
CA GLY A 312 14.11 -22.55 -2.56
C GLY A 312 14.01 -21.70 -3.83
N GLU A 313 13.38 -22.18 -4.90
CA GLU A 313 13.11 -21.39 -6.10
C GLU A 313 11.82 -20.57 -5.96
N ARG A 314 11.66 -19.55 -6.80
CA ARG A 314 10.46 -18.73 -6.90
C ARG A 314 9.91 -18.82 -8.32
N ALA A 315 8.61 -19.03 -8.44
CA ALA A 315 7.91 -19.03 -9.70
C ALA A 315 7.91 -17.61 -10.26
N ASN A 316 8.57 -17.43 -11.38
CA ASN A 316 8.45 -16.21 -12.17
C ASN A 316 7.26 -16.38 -13.09
N LEU A 317 6.06 -16.13 -12.55
CA LEU A 317 4.85 -16.09 -13.36
C LEU A 317 4.96 -14.85 -14.26
N GLU A 318 4.98 -15.06 -15.57
CA GLU A 318 4.92 -13.95 -16.51
C GLU A 318 3.47 -13.48 -16.57
N PHE A 319 3.16 -12.56 -15.67
CA PHE A 319 2.07 -11.63 -15.83
C PHE A 319 2.44 -10.75 -17.01
N GLU A 320 1.85 -10.99 -18.19
CA GLU A 320 2.03 -10.08 -19.32
C GLU A 320 1.80 -8.66 -18.79
N ASP A 321 2.77 -7.77 -19.07
CA ASP A 321 2.48 -6.33 -19.04
C ASP A 321 1.18 -6.20 -19.83
N LEU A 322 0.19 -5.51 -19.27
CA LEU A 322 -1.09 -5.29 -19.95
C LEU A 322 -0.79 -4.49 -21.22
N ASP A 323 -0.46 -5.21 -22.28
CA ASP A 323 -0.07 -4.67 -23.56
C ASP A 323 -1.35 -4.13 -24.17
N ILE A 324 -1.25 -2.89 -24.63
CA ILE A 324 -2.32 -2.14 -25.28
C ILE A 324 -2.89 -2.99 -26.42
N PRO A 325 -4.12 -3.53 -26.30
CA PRO A 325 -4.73 -4.22 -27.41
C PRO A 325 -5.08 -3.19 -28.48
N ASP A 326 -4.69 -3.44 -29.73
CA ASP A 326 -5.26 -2.73 -30.87
C ASP A 326 -6.77 -2.97 -30.89
N GLU A 327 -7.54 -1.89 -31.05
CA GLU A 327 -9.01 -1.82 -31.04
C GLU A 327 -9.70 -3.07 -31.63
N THR A 328 -10.60 -3.70 -30.85
CA THR A 328 -11.94 -4.08 -31.35
C THR A 328 -12.96 -4.27 -30.20
N GLU A 329 -14.05 -3.53 -30.36
CA GLU A 329 -15.44 -3.57 -29.85
C GLU A 329 -15.93 -4.53 -28.74
N ASP A 330 -16.77 -3.92 -27.88
CA ASP A 330 -18.11 -4.31 -27.40
C ASP A 330 -18.31 -5.62 -26.62
N ASP A 331 -18.51 -5.48 -25.30
CA ASP A 331 -19.67 -6.00 -24.53
C ASP A 331 -19.42 -5.98 -23.00
N GLU A 332 -18.91 -4.86 -22.45
CA GLU A 332 -18.74 -4.71 -21.00
C GLU A 332 -20.02 -4.13 -20.36
N PRO A 333 -20.50 -4.67 -19.21
CA PRO A 333 -21.63 -4.10 -18.50
C PRO A 333 -21.34 -2.63 -18.13
N VAL A 334 -22.22 -1.73 -18.57
CA VAL A 334 -22.09 -0.29 -18.30
C VAL A 334 -22.22 -0.03 -16.80
N MET A 335 -21.11 -0.01 -16.08
CA MET A 335 -21.07 0.52 -14.71
C MET A 335 -21.57 1.97 -14.77
N THR A 336 -22.69 2.22 -14.10
CA THR A 336 -23.28 3.56 -13.99
C THR A 336 -22.72 4.36 -12.81
N SER A 337 -21.90 3.71 -11.98
CA SER A 337 -21.29 4.31 -10.79
C SER A 337 -19.95 3.65 -10.50
N PHE A 338 -18.92 4.48 -10.33
CA PHE A 338 -17.54 4.10 -10.09
C PHE A 338 -17.12 4.60 -8.70
N PRO A 339 -16.98 3.70 -7.70
CA PRO A 339 -16.46 4.07 -6.39
C PRO A 339 -15.06 4.67 -6.50
N LEU A 340 -14.78 5.69 -5.68
CA LEU A 340 -13.47 6.30 -5.58
C LEU A 340 -12.60 5.55 -4.56
N ILE A 341 -11.34 5.30 -4.93
CA ILE A 341 -10.34 4.67 -4.08
C ILE A 341 -9.13 5.58 -3.94
N GLU A 342 -8.62 5.68 -2.71
CA GLU A 342 -7.36 6.34 -2.40
C GLU A 342 -6.20 5.49 -2.91
N TYR A 343 -5.57 5.92 -4.02
CA TYR A 343 -4.41 5.22 -4.56
C TYR A 343 -3.14 5.53 -3.76
N ASN A 344 -2.98 6.76 -3.27
CA ASN A 344 -1.82 7.16 -2.49
C ASN A 344 -2.26 7.82 -1.16
N PRO A 345 -2.59 7.06 -0.11
CA PRO A 345 -3.13 7.61 1.15
C PRO A 345 -2.13 8.48 1.92
N ASN A 346 -0.82 8.34 1.66
CA ASN A 346 0.23 9.12 2.32
C ASN A 346 0.52 10.46 1.62
N HIS A 347 -0.02 10.68 0.42
CA HIS A 347 0.18 11.92 -0.31
C HIS A 347 -0.47 13.11 0.43
N PHE A 348 0.04 14.33 0.22
CA PHE A 348 -0.50 15.54 0.87
C PHE A 348 -2.02 15.72 0.68
N ILE A 349 -2.54 15.30 -0.48
CA ILE A 349 -3.93 15.49 -0.88
C ILE A 349 -4.90 14.59 -0.09
N THR A 350 -4.45 13.39 0.25
CA THR A 350 -5.24 12.27 0.79
C THR A 350 -4.87 11.91 2.23
N ARG A 351 -3.72 12.37 2.73
CA ARG A 351 -3.32 12.13 4.13
C ARG A 351 -4.38 12.65 5.10
N ASN A 352 -4.85 11.77 5.98
CA ASN A 352 -5.92 12.06 6.95
C ASN A 352 -7.27 12.44 6.30
N LEU A 353 -7.51 11.98 5.08
CA LEU A 353 -8.79 12.13 4.38
C LEU A 353 -9.27 10.75 3.97
N GLU A 354 -10.44 10.36 4.47
CA GLU A 354 -11.18 9.21 3.95
C GLU A 354 -11.99 9.68 2.73
N VAL A 355 -11.63 9.17 1.55
CA VAL A 355 -12.33 9.41 0.30
C VAL A 355 -13.47 8.39 0.20
N GLU A 356 -14.69 8.89 0.14
CA GLU A 356 -15.89 8.05 0.03
C GLU A 356 -16.69 8.43 -1.22
N GLY A 357 -17.56 7.53 -1.66
CA GLY A 357 -18.53 7.82 -2.71
C GLY A 357 -18.03 7.60 -4.13
N ASN A 358 -18.92 7.90 -5.07
CA ASN A 358 -18.83 7.42 -6.43
C ASN A 358 -18.93 8.58 -7.43
N ILE A 359 -18.30 8.40 -8.58
CA ILE A 359 -18.54 9.20 -9.78
C ILE A 359 -19.36 8.38 -10.78
N THR A 360 -20.08 9.04 -11.67
CA THR A 360 -20.90 8.41 -12.72
C THR A 360 -20.33 8.66 -14.12
N GLY A 361 -19.21 9.36 -14.21
CA GLY A 361 -18.50 9.63 -15.45
C GLY A 361 -17.11 10.22 -15.19
N TYR A 362 -16.25 10.08 -16.19
CA TYR A 362 -14.89 10.59 -16.21
C TYR A 362 -14.44 10.75 -17.67
N ASN A 363 -13.42 11.57 -17.88
CA ASN A 363 -12.64 11.61 -19.10
C ASN A 363 -11.62 10.47 -19.06
N ASP A 364 -11.54 9.66 -20.12
CA ASP A 364 -10.56 8.56 -20.14
C ASP A 364 -9.17 9.12 -20.48
N VAL A 365 -8.22 8.82 -19.61
CA VAL A 365 -6.84 9.31 -19.70
C VAL A 365 -5.86 8.25 -19.23
N THR A 366 -4.63 8.31 -19.72
CA THR A 366 -3.53 7.45 -19.28
C THR A 366 -2.51 8.25 -18.48
N PRO A 367 -2.15 7.87 -17.24
CA PRO A 367 -1.09 8.52 -16.49
C PRO A 367 0.25 8.45 -17.23
N LYS A 368 1.02 9.55 -17.21
CA LYS A 368 2.38 9.55 -17.74
C LYS A 368 3.34 8.90 -16.77
N ALA A 369 4.45 8.38 -17.30
CA ALA A 369 5.56 7.92 -16.47
C ALA A 369 6.05 9.04 -15.53
N GLY A 370 6.17 8.71 -14.23
CA GLY A 370 6.55 9.66 -13.18
C GLY A 370 5.41 10.57 -12.68
N ALA A 371 4.18 10.35 -13.12
CA ALA A 371 3.01 10.97 -12.52
C ALA A 371 2.50 10.14 -11.32
N ASP A 372 2.10 10.84 -10.26
CA ASP A 372 1.50 10.25 -9.07
C ASP A 372 -0.02 10.18 -9.26
N ARG A 373 -0.56 8.96 -9.35
CA ARG A 373 -2.00 8.71 -9.17
C ARG A 373 -2.35 8.94 -7.71
N ILE A 374 -3.40 9.70 -7.44
CA ILE A 374 -3.81 10.08 -6.08
C ILE A 374 -5.13 9.41 -5.72
N VAL A 375 -6.12 9.51 -6.62
CA VAL A 375 -7.44 8.88 -6.51
C VAL A 375 -7.74 8.19 -7.82
N VAL A 376 -8.25 6.97 -7.75
CA VAL A 376 -8.66 6.14 -8.88
C VAL A 376 -10.10 5.67 -8.70
N THR A 377 -10.72 5.12 -9.73
CA THR A 377 -11.96 4.35 -9.59
C THR A 377 -11.69 2.95 -9.03
N ALA A 378 -12.72 2.21 -8.62
CA ALA A 378 -12.59 0.79 -8.28
C ALA A 378 -12.04 -0.04 -9.44
N THR A 379 -12.45 0.33 -10.65
CA THR A 379 -11.88 -0.13 -11.91
C THR A 379 -10.60 0.63 -12.23
N GLY A 380 -9.79 1.08 -11.25
CA GLY A 380 -8.48 1.77 -11.33
C GLY A 380 -8.25 2.92 -12.32
N LYS A 381 -9.29 3.45 -12.96
CA LYS A 381 -9.17 4.59 -13.88
C LYS A 381 -8.78 5.83 -13.08
N PRO A 382 -7.78 6.62 -13.52
CA PRO A 382 -7.31 7.76 -12.76
C PRO A 382 -8.39 8.84 -12.65
N VAL A 383 -8.60 9.37 -11.45
CA VAL A 383 -9.53 10.48 -11.16
C VAL A 383 -8.79 11.75 -10.76
N ILE A 384 -7.77 11.62 -9.89
CA ILE A 384 -6.83 12.70 -9.58
C ILE A 384 -5.43 12.17 -9.84
N THR A 385 -4.72 12.83 -10.75
CA THR A 385 -3.31 12.55 -11.03
C THR A 385 -2.51 13.83 -10.91
N THR A 386 -1.31 13.73 -10.34
CA THR A 386 -0.45 14.89 -10.08
C THR A 386 0.97 14.64 -10.53
N TRP A 387 1.70 15.69 -10.88
CA TRP A 387 3.14 15.61 -11.11
C TRP A 387 3.81 16.97 -10.95
N ARG A 388 5.13 17.00 -11.06
CA ARG A 388 5.93 18.23 -11.11
C ARG A 388 6.27 18.56 -12.56
N TYR A 389 6.10 19.83 -12.92
CA TYR A 389 6.54 20.35 -14.21
C TYR A 389 7.44 21.56 -13.94
N GLY A 390 8.74 21.43 -14.18
CA GLY A 390 9.74 22.40 -13.71
C GLY A 390 9.71 22.51 -12.18
N LEU A 391 9.58 23.73 -11.65
CA LEU A 391 9.41 23.95 -10.21
C LEU A 391 7.93 23.86 -9.76
N GLY A 392 7.00 23.92 -10.71
CA GLY A 392 5.56 23.95 -10.45
C GLY A 392 4.94 22.60 -10.20
N ARG A 393 3.66 22.65 -9.83
CA ARG A 393 2.85 21.49 -9.45
C ARG A 393 1.59 21.48 -10.31
N VAL A 394 1.36 20.37 -11.02
CA VAL A 394 0.21 20.22 -11.90
C VAL A 394 -0.66 19.07 -11.43
N ALA A 395 -1.97 19.32 -11.34
CA ALA A 395 -2.98 18.33 -11.01
C ALA A 395 -4.02 18.24 -12.13
N ALA A 396 -4.34 17.02 -12.54
CA ALA A 396 -5.46 16.71 -13.43
C ALA A 396 -6.56 16.03 -12.60
N ILE A 397 -7.75 16.62 -12.60
CA ILE A 397 -9.00 16.03 -12.09
C ILE A 397 -9.80 15.62 -13.31
N THR A 398 -9.92 14.33 -13.58
CA THR A 398 -10.45 13.77 -14.84
C THR A 398 -11.93 13.46 -14.77
N THR A 399 -12.65 14.10 -13.84
CA THR A 399 -14.11 14.09 -13.78
C THR A 399 -14.64 15.52 -13.79
N ASP A 400 -15.96 15.70 -13.86
CA ASP A 400 -16.57 17.01 -14.02
C ASP A 400 -16.42 17.90 -12.78
N ASN A 401 -16.84 19.16 -12.91
CA ASN A 401 -16.81 20.15 -11.83
C ASN A 401 -17.98 20.03 -10.83
N GLY A 402 -18.68 18.89 -10.84
CA GLY A 402 -19.89 18.62 -10.06
C GLY A 402 -21.17 19.14 -10.70
N LYS A 403 -21.09 19.71 -11.92
CA LYS A 403 -22.23 20.15 -12.72
C LYS A 403 -21.95 19.92 -14.21
N GLY A 404 -22.06 18.68 -14.66
CA GLY A 404 -21.99 18.32 -16.07
C GLY A 404 -23.20 18.80 -16.86
N GLY A 405 -23.03 18.98 -18.17
CA GLY A 405 -24.01 19.59 -19.06
C GLY A 405 -25.33 18.84 -19.10
N GLN A 406 -25.39 17.70 -19.80
CA GLN A 406 -26.59 16.86 -19.81
C GLN A 406 -26.60 15.83 -18.67
N THR A 407 -25.43 15.50 -18.11
CA THR A 407 -25.30 14.52 -17.02
C THR A 407 -24.20 14.95 -16.06
N THR A 408 -24.52 14.99 -14.77
CA THR A 408 -23.55 15.32 -13.71
C THR A 408 -22.76 14.08 -13.31
N TRP A 409 -21.43 14.18 -13.28
CA TRP A 409 -20.54 13.03 -13.06
C TRP A 409 -20.08 12.89 -11.61
N SER A 410 -19.77 13.97 -10.89
CA SER A 410 -19.01 13.86 -9.63
C SER A 410 -19.57 14.68 -8.47
N SER A 411 -20.89 14.86 -8.42
CA SER A 411 -21.56 15.63 -7.35
C SER A 411 -21.12 15.23 -5.92
N GLN A 412 -20.87 13.94 -5.68
CA GLN A 412 -20.42 13.44 -4.37
C GLN A 412 -19.00 13.86 -4.00
N MET A 413 -18.12 14.07 -4.99
CA MET A 413 -16.73 14.52 -4.81
C MET A 413 -16.64 15.94 -4.23
N TYR A 414 -17.66 16.78 -4.46
CA TYR A 414 -17.71 18.17 -3.98
C TYR A 414 -18.51 18.34 -2.69
N SER A 415 -18.98 17.25 -2.09
CA SER A 415 -19.87 17.26 -0.92
C SER A 415 -19.21 16.62 0.30
N GLY A 416 -19.75 16.89 1.50
CA GLY A 416 -19.31 16.22 2.74
C GLY A 416 -17.80 16.28 2.99
N ASN A 417 -17.23 15.14 3.41
CA ASN A 417 -15.79 15.01 3.61
C ASN A 417 -14.99 15.13 2.31
N ASN A 418 -15.53 14.64 1.18
CA ASN A 418 -14.84 14.67 -0.12
C ASN A 418 -14.56 16.07 -0.63
N SER A 419 -15.33 17.08 -0.22
CA SER A 419 -15.03 18.48 -0.55
C SER A 419 -13.61 18.91 -0.13
N LYS A 420 -13.03 18.24 0.89
CA LYS A 420 -11.63 18.42 1.30
C LYS A 420 -10.66 17.98 0.21
N LEU A 421 -11.00 17.00 -0.63
CA LEU A 421 -10.16 16.52 -1.72
C LEU A 421 -9.81 17.66 -2.68
N ILE A 422 -10.83 18.43 -3.10
CA ILE A 422 -10.65 19.60 -3.99
C ILE A 422 -9.77 20.66 -3.34
N SER A 423 -10.05 21.00 -2.08
CA SER A 423 -9.23 21.99 -1.36
C SER A 423 -7.80 21.52 -1.12
N SER A 424 -7.58 20.23 -0.88
CA SER A 424 -6.24 19.65 -0.65
C SER A 424 -5.46 19.57 -1.96
N THR A 425 -6.09 19.21 -3.08
CA THR A 425 -5.51 19.29 -4.42
C THR A 425 -5.10 20.72 -4.75
N MET A 426 -5.96 21.70 -4.48
CA MET A 426 -5.65 23.10 -4.75
C MET A 426 -4.53 23.64 -3.85
N ASN A 427 -4.55 23.32 -2.55
CA ASN A 427 -3.47 23.69 -1.63
C ASN A 427 -2.14 23.02 -2.01
N TRP A 428 -2.18 21.77 -2.48
CA TRP A 428 -1.00 21.09 -3.01
C TRP A 428 -0.44 21.82 -4.22
N ALA A 429 -1.29 22.20 -5.18
CA ALA A 429 -0.89 22.92 -6.38
C ALA A 429 -0.31 24.31 -6.06
N ILE A 430 -0.91 25.05 -5.12
CA ILE A 430 -0.41 26.35 -4.63
C ILE A 430 0.93 26.22 -3.90
N GLY A 431 1.11 25.14 -3.13
CA GLY A 431 2.27 24.97 -2.26
C GLY A 431 2.25 25.96 -1.11
N ASN A 432 3.10 26.98 -1.16
CA ASN A 432 3.19 27.99 -0.10
C ASN A 432 2.17 29.11 -0.31
N PRO A 433 1.15 29.25 0.58
CA PRO A 433 0.11 30.26 0.44
C PRO A 433 0.58 31.68 0.83
N GLN A 434 1.77 31.84 1.41
CA GLN A 434 2.28 33.15 1.79
C GLN A 434 2.51 34.04 0.57
N VAL A 435 2.23 35.33 0.75
CA VAL A 435 2.51 36.35 -0.27
C VAL A 435 4.03 36.47 -0.41
N GLU A 436 4.51 36.49 -1.65
CA GLU A 436 5.95 36.57 -1.98
C GLU A 436 6.44 38.01 -1.95
N GLU A 437 6.24 38.68 -0.81
CA GLU A 437 6.59 40.08 -0.58
C GLU A 437 7.23 40.22 0.80
N GLY A 438 8.20 41.13 0.95
CA GLY A 438 8.79 41.40 2.25
C GLY A 438 9.70 40.29 2.76
N THR A 439 9.56 39.98 4.05
CA THR A 439 10.24 38.87 4.73
C THR A 439 9.20 37.84 5.12
N VAL A 440 9.32 36.65 4.55
CA VAL A 440 8.53 35.48 4.89
C VAL A 440 9.34 34.62 5.88
N VAL A 441 8.70 34.21 6.97
CA VAL A 441 9.29 33.37 8.02
C VAL A 441 8.46 32.10 8.14
N GLU A 442 9.12 30.96 8.26
CA GLU A 442 8.52 29.65 8.37
C GLU A 442 9.27 28.82 9.41
N GLY A 443 8.54 28.12 10.27
CA GLY A 443 9.13 27.20 11.23
C GLY A 443 8.06 26.33 11.87
N GLU A 444 8.45 25.14 12.28
CA GLU A 444 7.55 24.26 13.02
C GLU A 444 7.55 24.60 14.51
N ASP A 445 6.45 24.24 15.17
CA ASP A 445 6.39 24.23 16.63
C ASP A 445 7.41 23.22 17.18
N THR A 446 7.94 23.48 18.37
CA THR A 446 8.95 22.61 18.98
C THR A 446 8.53 22.12 20.38
N TRP A 447 9.39 21.30 20.97
CA TRP A 447 9.23 20.73 22.30
C TRP A 447 10.23 21.37 23.26
N PHE A 448 9.90 21.41 24.55
CA PHE A 448 10.80 21.96 25.55
C PHE A 448 12.12 21.18 25.58
N GLY A 449 13.24 21.89 25.53
CA GLY A 449 14.58 21.30 25.43
C GLY A 449 15.07 21.08 23.99
N SER A 450 14.21 21.26 23.00
CA SER A 450 14.57 21.18 21.58
C SER A 450 14.70 22.59 20.97
N PRO A 451 15.65 22.80 20.05
CA PRO A 451 15.72 24.02 19.27
C PRO A 451 14.50 24.16 18.34
N ALA A 452 14.17 25.39 17.95
CA ALA A 452 13.26 25.66 16.84
C ALA A 452 14.05 26.27 15.68
N THR A 453 13.99 25.62 14.52
CA THR A 453 14.62 26.11 13.28
C THR A 453 13.61 26.93 12.48
N LEU A 454 14.06 28.08 12.00
CA LEU A 454 13.29 28.99 11.18
C LEU A 454 13.97 29.18 9.82
N TYR A 455 13.16 29.08 8.78
CA TYR A 455 13.52 29.38 7.39
C TYR A 455 12.96 30.74 7.02
N ILE A 456 13.79 31.54 6.35
CA ILE A 456 13.47 32.91 6.00
C ILE A 456 13.68 33.09 4.51
N THR A 457 12.68 33.66 3.84
CA THR A 457 12.78 34.09 2.44
C THR A 457 12.57 35.60 2.37
N ARG A 458 13.53 36.31 1.77
CA ARG A 458 13.46 37.77 1.59
C ARG A 458 13.19 38.09 0.13
N TYR A 459 12.04 38.70 -0.14
CA TYR A 459 11.65 39.12 -1.49
C TYR A 459 12.07 40.57 -1.80
N ASP A 460 12.17 41.43 -0.80
CA ASP A 460 12.69 42.79 -0.97
C ASP A 460 14.23 42.84 -1.00
N GLU A 461 14.79 44.01 -1.32
CA GLU A 461 16.23 44.25 -1.16
C GLU A 461 16.69 44.25 0.31
N GLY A 462 17.92 43.80 0.52
CA GLY A 462 18.62 43.82 1.81
C GLY A 462 18.55 42.50 2.61
N VAL A 463 19.29 42.45 3.73
CA VAL A 463 19.30 41.29 4.63
C VAL A 463 18.15 41.43 5.65
N PRO A 464 17.32 40.38 5.86
CA PRO A 464 16.26 40.42 6.86
C PRO A 464 16.83 40.59 8.26
N LYS A 465 16.05 41.23 9.16
CA LYS A 465 16.38 41.34 10.58
C LYS A 465 15.26 40.72 11.41
N LEU A 466 15.57 39.62 12.08
CA LEU A 466 14.66 38.98 13.02
C LEU A 466 15.10 39.23 14.45
N ASN A 467 14.13 39.45 15.34
CA ASN A 467 14.38 39.63 16.76
C ASN A 467 13.63 38.58 17.56
N TYR A 468 14.29 38.03 18.59
CA TYR A 468 13.68 37.15 19.57
C TYR A 468 14.06 37.64 20.96
N LYS A 469 13.06 37.88 21.82
CA LYS A 469 13.26 38.42 23.19
C LYS A 469 14.09 39.72 23.25
N GLY A 470 14.01 40.55 22.20
CA GLY A 470 14.71 41.83 22.11
C GLY A 470 16.15 41.74 21.59
N GLU A 471 16.65 40.54 21.28
CA GLU A 471 17.96 40.32 20.66
C GLU A 471 17.80 40.03 19.17
N THR A 472 18.69 40.59 18.35
CA THR A 472 18.71 40.32 16.90
C THR A 472 19.35 38.97 16.65
N LEU A 473 18.64 38.11 15.91
CA LEU A 473 19.10 36.76 15.56
C LEU A 473 20.18 36.81 14.47
N GLU A 474 21.17 35.94 14.58
CA GLU A 474 22.15 35.69 13.52
C GLU A 474 21.54 34.79 12.46
N LEU A 475 21.62 35.20 11.19
CA LEU A 475 21.03 34.47 10.08
C LEU A 475 22.14 33.82 9.23
N ALA A 476 22.06 32.52 9.05
CA ALA A 476 22.91 31.78 8.12
C ALA A 476 22.31 31.88 6.71
N VAL A 477 23.13 32.21 5.70
CA VAL A 477 22.69 32.28 4.30
C VAL A 477 22.66 30.87 3.71
N THR A 478 21.50 30.45 3.21
CA THR A 478 21.31 29.13 2.58
C THR A 478 21.15 29.21 1.06
N GLY A 479 20.88 30.39 0.52
CA GLY A 479 20.68 30.62 -0.91
C GLY A 479 20.64 32.10 -1.25
N LYS A 480 20.28 32.44 -2.50
CA LYS A 480 20.33 33.83 -3.02
C LYS A 480 19.56 34.81 -2.13
N ASN A 481 18.38 34.40 -1.66
CA ASN A 481 17.46 35.20 -0.85
C ASN A 481 16.90 34.42 0.36
N THR A 482 17.50 33.28 0.68
CA THR A 482 17.04 32.38 1.73
C THR A 482 18.04 32.31 2.86
N TYR A 483 17.53 32.28 4.08
CA TYR A 483 18.30 32.27 5.30
C TYR A 483 17.72 31.26 6.29
N GLU A 484 18.52 30.86 7.25
CA GLU A 484 18.15 29.95 8.33
C GLU A 484 18.64 30.50 9.67
N THR A 485 17.86 30.33 10.72
CA THR A 485 18.27 30.61 12.10
C THR A 485 17.65 29.61 13.05
N THR A 486 18.28 29.43 14.20
CA THR A 486 17.77 28.59 15.28
C THR A 486 17.54 29.43 16.52
N ILE A 487 16.46 29.16 17.23
CA ILE A 487 16.23 29.69 18.58
C ILE A 487 16.19 28.55 19.58
N GLU A 488 16.57 28.84 20.83
CA GLU A 488 16.50 27.90 21.95
C GLU A 488 15.52 28.43 23.02
N PRO A 489 14.23 28.06 22.95
CA PRO A 489 13.23 28.56 23.87
C PRO A 489 13.41 27.97 25.28
N LYS A 490 13.64 28.86 26.26
CA LYS A 490 13.88 28.47 27.66
C LYS A 490 12.64 28.14 28.51
N ASN A 491 11.44 28.36 27.98
CA ASN A 491 10.18 28.19 28.71
C ASN A 491 9.12 27.59 27.77
N ILE A 492 8.22 26.77 28.32
CA ILE A 492 7.00 26.28 27.64
C ILE A 492 6.05 27.45 27.38
N GLY A 493 5.37 27.46 26.24
CA GLY A 493 4.37 28.45 25.86
C GLY A 493 4.58 29.00 24.46
N MET A 494 3.93 30.13 24.16
CA MET A 494 4.06 30.84 22.89
C MET A 494 5.27 31.76 22.87
N HIS A 495 5.98 31.78 21.76
CA HIS A 495 7.15 32.61 21.52
C HIS A 495 6.94 33.42 20.23
N ASP A 496 7.29 34.70 20.26
CA ASP A 496 7.20 35.59 19.11
C ASP A 496 8.59 35.84 18.52
N VAL A 497 8.71 35.65 17.21
CA VAL A 497 9.92 35.96 16.43
C VAL A 497 9.54 36.97 15.35
N SER A 498 9.73 38.26 15.65
CA SER A 498 9.34 39.37 14.76
C SER A 498 7.90 39.26 14.20
N GLY A 499 6.93 38.86 15.02
CA GLY A 499 5.54 38.67 14.59
C GLY A 499 5.17 37.24 14.16
N TYR A 500 6.15 36.34 14.01
CA TYR A 500 5.92 34.93 13.73
C TYR A 500 5.82 34.11 15.03
N PRO A 501 4.68 33.44 15.29
CA PRO A 501 4.49 32.68 16.51
C PRO A 501 5.08 31.27 16.41
N ILE A 502 5.70 30.80 17.49
CA ILE A 502 6.21 29.44 17.65
C ILE A 502 5.69 28.91 18.99
N ALA A 503 5.01 27.77 18.97
CA ALA A 503 4.62 27.09 20.19
C ALA A 503 5.75 26.18 20.67
N VAL A 504 6.05 26.26 21.97
CA VAL A 504 6.92 25.31 22.66
C VAL A 504 6.09 24.54 23.66
N ASN A 505 5.90 23.26 23.38
CA ASN A 505 5.19 22.35 24.26
C ASN A 505 6.11 21.78 25.34
N TYR A 506 5.58 20.93 26.21
CA TYR A 506 6.35 20.15 27.18
C TYR A 506 7.48 19.33 26.51
N ALA A 507 8.36 18.68 27.27
CA ALA A 507 9.43 17.88 26.67
C ALA A 507 8.83 16.63 25.99
N ILE A 508 9.37 16.22 24.83
CA ILE A 508 8.72 15.21 23.97
C ILE A 508 8.49 13.87 24.66
N GLU A 509 9.31 13.56 25.67
CA GLU A 509 9.21 12.38 26.53
C GLU A 509 7.89 12.31 27.31
N TYR A 510 7.20 13.45 27.48
CA TYR A 510 5.91 13.54 28.16
C TYR A 510 4.70 13.37 27.22
N ARG A 511 4.91 13.24 25.90
CA ARG A 511 3.82 13.12 24.92
C ARG A 511 3.14 11.75 25.00
N ASP A 512 3.95 10.70 24.94
CA ASP A 512 3.49 9.31 24.82
C ASP A 512 3.74 8.55 26.14
N VAL A 513 3.29 9.11 27.27
CA VAL A 513 3.46 8.51 28.61
C VAL A 513 2.29 7.59 28.91
N GLY A 514 2.57 6.30 29.08
CA GLY A 514 1.54 5.32 29.42
C GLY A 514 2.03 3.88 29.29
N LEU A 515 1.09 2.94 29.41
CA LEU A 515 1.34 1.56 29.03
C LEU A 515 1.30 1.48 27.51
N ASN A 516 2.36 1.01 26.86
CA ASN A 516 2.31 0.65 25.45
C ASN A 516 1.43 -0.60 25.32
N GLU A 517 0.30 -0.50 24.62
CA GLU A 517 -0.68 -1.58 24.47
C GLU A 517 -0.15 -2.75 23.62
N ASP A 518 0.82 -2.50 22.74
CA ASP A 518 1.46 -3.52 21.90
C ASP A 518 2.52 -4.30 22.68
N LEU A 519 3.07 -3.73 23.75
CA LEU A 519 4.17 -4.33 24.49
C LEU A 519 3.81 -5.70 25.12
N PRO A 520 2.63 -5.90 25.77
CA PRO A 520 2.20 -7.23 26.21
C PRO A 520 2.10 -8.26 25.07
N VAL A 521 1.64 -7.83 23.89
CA VAL A 521 1.52 -8.69 22.70
C VAL A 521 2.89 -9.08 22.20
N LEU A 522 3.81 -8.12 22.06
CA LEU A 522 5.20 -8.34 21.64
C LEU A 522 5.95 -9.24 22.62
N ILE A 523 5.74 -9.07 23.92
CA ILE A 523 6.32 -9.94 24.96
C ILE A 523 5.85 -11.37 24.72
N LYS A 524 4.55 -11.59 24.48
CA LYS A 524 3.98 -12.93 24.24
C LYS A 524 4.46 -13.54 22.92
N ALA A 525 4.50 -12.76 21.83
CA ALA A 525 4.95 -13.19 20.51
C ALA A 525 6.42 -13.68 20.54
N ASN A 526 7.26 -13.05 21.36
CA ASN A 526 8.65 -13.46 21.56
C ASN A 526 8.83 -14.53 22.66
N GLY A 527 7.75 -15.21 23.06
CA GLY A 527 7.78 -16.27 24.08
C GLY A 527 7.98 -15.79 25.52
N GLY A 528 7.91 -14.48 25.74
CA GLY A 528 7.94 -13.84 27.06
C GLY A 528 6.57 -13.85 27.75
N LYS A 529 6.55 -13.47 29.02
CA LYS A 529 5.34 -13.44 29.85
C LYS A 529 5.39 -12.26 30.81
N THR A 530 4.29 -11.55 30.95
CA THR A 530 4.13 -10.48 31.96
C THR A 530 3.66 -11.10 33.28
N TYR A 531 4.11 -10.54 34.39
CA TYR A 531 3.71 -10.98 35.72
C TYR A 531 3.18 -9.78 36.49
N SER A 532 2.07 -9.96 37.20
CA SER A 532 1.75 -9.07 38.31
C SER A 532 2.77 -9.24 39.44
N GLU A 533 2.87 -8.26 40.35
CA GLU A 533 3.82 -8.31 41.46
C GLU A 533 3.68 -9.59 42.31
N LYS A 534 2.45 -10.06 42.50
CA LYS A 534 2.17 -11.32 43.24
C LYS A 534 2.56 -12.56 42.46
N GLU A 535 2.33 -12.59 41.14
CA GLU A 535 2.71 -13.72 40.29
C GLU A 535 4.22 -13.80 40.11
N ALA A 536 4.90 -12.66 40.01
CA ALA A 536 6.36 -12.59 39.92
C ALA A 536 7.00 -13.22 41.16
N LEU A 537 6.48 -12.93 42.36
CA LEU A 537 6.96 -13.52 43.61
C LEU A 537 6.75 -15.04 43.69
N ALA A 538 5.70 -15.56 43.07
CA ALA A 538 5.34 -16.98 43.16
C ALA A 538 5.92 -17.85 42.04
N LEU A 539 5.99 -17.34 40.81
CA LEU A 539 6.16 -18.14 39.59
C LEU A 539 7.44 -17.82 38.82
N LEU A 540 8.00 -16.62 38.96
CA LEU A 540 9.12 -16.17 38.11
C LEU A 540 10.35 -17.09 38.21
N LEU A 541 10.69 -17.54 39.41
CA LEU A 541 11.83 -18.45 39.62
C LEU A 541 11.57 -19.85 39.02
N THR A 542 10.31 -20.30 39.03
CA THR A 542 9.91 -21.59 38.48
C THR A 542 9.94 -21.53 36.95
N ASP A 543 9.28 -20.53 36.37
CA ASP A 543 9.18 -20.34 34.91
C ASP A 543 10.59 -20.11 34.28
N ALA A 544 11.47 -19.36 34.95
CA ALA A 544 12.86 -19.17 34.52
C ALA A 544 13.69 -20.47 34.51
N LYS A 545 13.45 -21.39 35.46
CA LYS A 545 14.11 -22.70 35.47
C LYS A 545 13.63 -23.59 34.34
N THR A 546 12.34 -23.58 34.04
CA THR A 546 11.75 -24.41 32.98
C THR A 546 12.25 -23.98 31.60
N ASN A 547 12.33 -22.66 31.36
CA ASN A 547 12.84 -22.11 30.10
C ASN A 547 14.37 -22.28 29.91
N SER A 548 15.10 -22.61 30.99
CA SER A 548 16.54 -22.89 30.94
C SER A 548 16.88 -24.36 30.60
N LEU A 549 15.89 -25.25 30.49
CA LEU A 549 16.10 -26.66 30.17
C LEU A 549 15.93 -26.90 28.67
N LYS A 550 17.05 -27.08 27.96
CA LYS A 550 17.05 -27.44 26.54
C LYS A 550 17.10 -28.96 26.41
N SER A 551 16.04 -29.59 25.91
CA SER A 551 16.04 -31.02 25.58
C SER A 551 16.91 -31.25 24.35
N VAL A 552 18.11 -31.81 24.55
CA VAL A 552 19.00 -32.19 23.45
C VAL A 552 18.81 -33.66 23.13
N GLN A 553 18.38 -33.99 21.92
CA GLN A 553 18.43 -35.38 21.45
C GLN A 553 19.89 -35.76 21.17
N GLN A 554 20.46 -36.63 22.01
CA GLN A 554 21.77 -37.24 21.73
C GLN A 554 21.59 -38.57 21.00
N PRO A 555 22.29 -38.80 19.87
CA PRO A 555 22.26 -40.09 19.20
C PRO A 555 22.93 -41.15 20.09
N VAL A 556 22.15 -42.14 20.55
CA VAL A 556 22.66 -43.25 21.36
C VAL A 556 23.18 -44.35 20.44
N SER A 557 24.48 -44.62 20.50
CA SER A 557 25.11 -45.65 19.66
C SER A 557 24.62 -47.06 19.99
N ARG A 558 24.02 -47.75 19.01
CA ARG A 558 23.64 -49.17 19.13
C ARG A 558 24.73 -50.15 18.69
N LYS A 559 25.96 -49.66 18.40
CA LYS A 559 27.08 -50.47 17.87
C LYS A 559 27.39 -51.71 18.71
N LEU A 560 27.27 -51.62 20.05
CA LEU A 560 27.55 -52.74 20.95
C LEU A 560 26.61 -53.93 20.71
N TYR A 561 25.32 -53.68 20.44
CA TYR A 561 24.36 -54.74 20.17
C TYR A 561 24.67 -55.46 18.86
N PHE A 562 25.04 -54.71 17.81
CA PHE A 562 25.46 -55.29 16.53
C PHE A 562 26.78 -56.07 16.63
N LEU A 563 27.75 -55.60 17.43
CA LEU A 563 28.99 -56.32 17.69
C LEU A 563 28.75 -57.66 18.41
N ILE A 564 27.86 -57.67 19.41
CA ILE A 564 27.48 -58.90 20.12
C ILE A 564 26.79 -59.89 19.16
N ALA A 565 25.86 -59.40 18.33
CA ALA A 565 25.18 -60.23 17.34
C ALA A 565 26.16 -60.84 16.31
N ALA A 566 27.10 -60.04 15.81
CA ALA A 566 28.14 -60.50 14.89
C ALA A 566 29.07 -61.55 15.54
N LEU A 567 29.46 -61.35 16.79
CA LEU A 567 30.29 -62.30 17.54
C LEU A 567 29.57 -63.65 17.72
N LEU A 568 28.27 -63.63 18.06
CA LEU A 568 27.47 -64.84 18.20
C LEU A 568 27.35 -65.59 16.86
N LEU A 569 27.11 -64.88 15.77
CA LEU A 569 27.06 -65.48 14.43
C LEU A 569 28.40 -66.15 14.08
N PHE A 570 29.51 -65.47 14.32
CA PHE A 570 30.86 -65.99 14.06
C PHE A 570 31.18 -67.25 14.90
N LEU A 571 30.87 -67.22 16.20
CA LEU A 571 31.06 -68.39 17.07
C LEU A 571 30.19 -69.57 16.64
N THR A 572 28.96 -69.30 16.18
CA THR A 572 28.06 -70.32 15.66
C THR A 572 28.60 -70.94 14.38
N GLU A 573 29.13 -70.12 13.46
CA GLU A 573 29.78 -70.59 12.23
C GLU A 573 30.95 -71.53 12.54
N ILE A 574 31.84 -71.12 13.46
CA ILE A 574 32.98 -71.95 13.90
C ILE A 574 32.50 -73.27 14.48
N ALA A 575 31.48 -73.25 15.35
CA ALA A 575 30.95 -74.46 15.97
C ALA A 575 30.39 -75.43 14.91
N VAL A 576 29.62 -74.92 13.94
CA VAL A 576 29.06 -75.72 12.83
C VAL A 576 30.18 -76.31 11.97
N ARG A 577 31.20 -75.50 11.64
CA ARG A 577 32.36 -75.95 10.86
C ARG A 577 33.13 -77.05 11.57
N ARG A 578 33.38 -76.89 12.88
CA ARG A 578 34.06 -77.89 13.71
C ARG A 578 33.27 -79.20 13.80
N ILE A 579 31.95 -79.13 13.94
CA ILE A 579 31.07 -80.32 13.94
C ILE A 579 31.13 -81.03 12.58
N ARG A 580 31.15 -80.30 11.46
CA ARG A 580 31.31 -80.88 10.12
C ARG A 580 32.67 -81.56 9.95
N GLU A 581 33.76 -80.93 10.39
CA GLU A 581 35.11 -81.52 10.36
C GLU A 581 35.19 -82.80 11.18
N ILE A 582 34.63 -82.82 12.41
CA ILE A 582 34.60 -84.02 13.26
C ILE A 582 33.77 -85.13 12.60
N ARG A 583 32.63 -84.80 11.98
CA ARG A 583 31.81 -85.79 11.24
C ARG A 583 32.52 -86.33 9.99
N ALA A 584 33.29 -85.49 9.28
CA ALA A 584 34.09 -85.91 8.13
C ALA A 584 35.24 -86.85 8.56
N ALA A 585 35.99 -86.48 9.60
CA ALA A 585 37.07 -87.29 10.14
C ALA A 585 36.59 -88.64 10.71
N ASN A 586 35.37 -88.69 11.27
CA ASN A 586 34.75 -89.94 11.72
C ASN A 586 34.23 -90.81 10.57
N ARG A 587 33.95 -90.24 9.38
CA ARG A 587 33.63 -91.01 8.16
C ARG A 587 34.88 -91.62 7.54
N GLU A 588 35.98 -90.88 7.45
CA GLU A 588 37.28 -91.40 6.95
C GLU A 588 37.90 -92.48 7.86
N ARG A 589 37.50 -92.58 9.12
CA ARG A 589 37.92 -93.67 10.03
C ARG A 589 37.04 -94.92 9.97
N ALA A 590 35.89 -94.84 9.30
CA ALA A 590 34.91 -95.92 9.18
C ALA A 590 34.92 -96.59 7.80
N GLU A 591 35.56 -95.97 6.81
CA GLU A 591 36.03 -96.59 5.56
C GLU A 591 37.46 -97.13 5.76
#